data_AF-A0A662EGS9-F1
#
_entry.id   AF-A0A662EGS9-F1
#
_cell.length_a   1.000
_cell.length_b   1.000
_cell.length_c   1.000
_cell.angle_alpha   90.00
_cell.angle_beta   90.00
_cell.angle_gamma   90.00
#
_symmetry.space_group_name_H-M   'P 1'
#
loop_
_entity.id
_entity.type
_entity.pdbx_description
1 polymer ?
#
loop_
_entity_poly.entity_id
_entity_poly.type
_entity_poly.pdbx_seq_one_letter_code
_entity_poly.pdbx_strand_id
1 'polypeptide(L)' 'MDEERRLALRASYKRAIERALERVPVRNGVARLHDLWLETAIPKDLIIELLKENEIRFPPHVKRVELR' A
#
# COMPACT_ATOMS: atom_id res chain seq x y z
N MET A 1 -5.65 21.31 -14.85
CA MET A 1 -5.06 21.39 -13.49
C MET A 1 -5.51 20.25 -12.57
N ASP A 2 -6.70 19.66 -12.74
CA ASP A 2 -7.19 18.60 -11.84
C ASP A 2 -6.43 17.26 -11.98
N GLU A 3 -5.95 16.94 -13.17
CA GLU A 3 -5.25 15.70 -13.45
C GLU A 3 -3.89 15.61 -12.75
N GLU A 4 -3.09 16.67 -12.79
CA GLU A 4 -1.79 16.73 -12.12
C GLU A 4 -1.94 16.56 -10.59
N ARG A 5 -2.95 17.18 -10.00
CA ARG A 5 -3.24 17.05 -8.58
C ARG A 5 -3.69 15.64 -8.21
N ARG A 6 -4.48 14.99 -9.06
CA ARG A 6 -4.89 13.59 -8.90
C ARG A 6 -3.67 12.65 -8.95
N LEU A 7 -2.76 12.87 -9.90
CA LEU A 7 -1.52 12.11 -10.02
C LEU A 7 -0.62 12.29 -8.80
N ALA A 8 -0.44 13.53 -8.35
CA ALA A 8 0.36 13.84 -7.16
C ALA A 8 -0.20 13.19 -5.89
N LEU A 9 -1.53 13.22 -5.72
CA LEU A 9 -2.21 12.57 -4.60
C LEU A 9 -2.02 11.04 -4.64
N ARG A 10 -2.17 10.44 -5.82
CA ARG A 10 -1.96 9.00 -6.00
C ARG A 10 -0.51 8.59 -5.67
N ALA A 11 0.47 9.37 -6.11
CA ALA A 11 1.88 9.17 -5.76
C ALA A 11 2.14 9.33 -4.24
N SER A 12 1.38 10.18 -3.55
CA SER A 12 1.42 10.26 -2.08
C SER A 12 0.96 8.95 -1.43
N TYR A 13 -0.18 8.41 -1.88
CA TYR A 13 -0.72 7.15 -1.35
C TYR A 13 0.20 5.95 -1.59
N LYS A 14 0.81 5.85 -2.78
CA LYS A 14 1.81 4.81 -3.06
C LYS A 14 2.94 4.85 -2.04
N ARG A 15 3.54 6.03 -1.84
CA ARG A 15 4.64 6.21 -0.87
C ARG A 15 4.22 5.89 0.56
N ALA A 16 2.98 6.19 0.93
CA ALA A 16 2.45 5.83 2.24
C ALA A 16 2.33 4.30 2.41
N ILE A 17 1.84 3.59 1.39
CA ILE A 17 1.75 2.12 1.40
C ILE A 17 3.14 1.49 1.45
N GLU A 18 4.08 1.95 0.64
CA GLU A 18 5.48 1.46 0.63
C GLU A 18 6.14 1.62 2.01
N ARG A 19 5.97 2.79 2.65
CA ARG A 19 6.46 3.03 4.01
C ARG A 19 5.75 2.18 5.06
N ALA A 20 4.45 1.92 4.87
CA ALA A 20 3.70 1.07 5.78
C ALA A 20 4.17 -0.39 5.69
N LEU A 21 4.49 -0.89 4.49
CA LEU A 21 5.03 -2.26 4.31
C LEU A 21 6.34 -2.50 5.06
N GLU A 22 7.14 -1.45 5.31
CA GLU A 22 8.34 -1.52 6.14
C GLU A 22 8.05 -1.65 7.65
N ARG A 23 6.84 -1.25 8.09
CA ARG A 23 6.49 -1.09 9.52
C ARG A 23 5.49 -2.10 10.03
N VAL A 24 4.55 -2.50 9.17
CA VAL A 24 3.47 -3.41 9.57
C VAL A 24 4.03 -4.81 9.89
N PRO A 25 3.34 -5.59 10.74
CA PRO A 25 3.72 -6.97 10.98
C PRO A 25 3.74 -7.79 9.69
N VAL A 26 4.81 -8.54 9.49
CA VAL A 26 4.97 -9.46 8.35
C VAL A 26 5.22 -10.86 8.85
N ARG A 27 4.36 -11.81 8.46
CA ARG A 27 4.44 -13.21 8.88
C ARG A 27 4.77 -14.08 7.69
N ASN A 28 5.94 -14.72 7.69
CA ASN A 28 6.43 -15.54 6.57
C ASN A 28 6.40 -14.82 5.21
N GLY A 29 6.68 -13.51 5.22
CA GLY A 29 6.61 -12.66 4.04
C GLY A 29 5.20 -12.21 3.63
N VAL A 30 4.20 -12.39 4.48
CA VAL A 30 2.83 -11.96 4.23
C VAL A 30 2.48 -10.79 5.16
N ALA A 31 2.20 -9.63 4.57
CA ALA A 31 1.56 -8.51 5.25
C ALA A 31 0.03 -8.61 5.08
N ARG A 32 -0.76 -8.05 5.98
CA ARG A 32 -2.23 -8.02 5.85
C ARG A 32 -2.71 -6.65 5.43
N LEU A 33 -3.72 -6.63 4.56
CA LEU A 33 -4.42 -5.41 4.16
C LEU A 33 -4.97 -4.63 5.35
N HIS A 34 -5.45 -5.34 6.39
CA HIS A 34 -5.94 -4.72 7.61
C HIS A 34 -4.86 -3.88 8.30
N ASP A 35 -3.62 -4.39 8.39
CA ASP A 35 -2.52 -3.69 9.06
C ASP A 35 -2.08 -2.46 8.26
N LEU A 36 -2.06 -2.56 6.93
CA LEU A 36 -1.80 -1.41 6.05
C LEU A 36 -2.86 -0.31 6.19
N TRP A 37 -4.13 -0.70 6.28
CA TRP A 37 -5.23 0.24 6.52
C TRP A 37 -5.08 0.94 7.88
N LEU A 38 -4.73 0.21 8.93
CA LEU A 38 -4.49 0.80 10.26
C LEU A 38 -3.30 1.76 10.27
N GLU A 39 -2.19 1.42 9.60
CA GLU A 39 -0.98 2.26 9.55
C GLU A 39 -1.17 3.52 8.68
N THR A 40 -1.90 3.42 7.58
CA THR A 40 -1.99 4.50 6.57
C THR A 40 -3.27 5.33 6.62
N ALA A 41 -4.33 4.80 7.24
CA ALA A 41 -5.70 5.31 7.14
C ALA A 41 -6.24 5.45 5.70
N ILE A 42 -5.59 4.83 4.71
CA ILE A 42 -6.04 4.82 3.31
C ILE A 42 -7.18 3.82 3.15
N PRO A 43 -8.28 4.15 2.46
CA PRO A 43 -9.36 3.21 2.17
C PRO A 43 -8.86 1.88 1.57
N LYS A 44 -9.40 0.76 2.07
CA LYS A 44 -8.92 -0.59 1.71
C LYS A 44 -9.06 -0.88 0.21
N ASP A 45 -10.14 -0.43 -0.39
CA ASP A 45 -10.41 -0.46 -1.83
C ASP A 45 -9.33 0.25 -2.63
N LEU A 46 -8.90 1.44 -2.18
CA LEU A 46 -7.80 2.18 -2.83
C LEU A 46 -6.45 1.48 -2.64
N ILE A 47 -6.18 0.89 -1.47
CA ILE A 47 -4.96 0.07 -1.29
C ILE A 47 -4.99 -1.13 -2.25
N ILE A 48 -6.13 -1.82 -2.37
CA ILE A 48 -6.29 -2.96 -3.29
C ILE A 48 -6.06 -2.52 -4.73
N GLU A 49 -6.61 -1.38 -5.15
CA GLU A 49 -6.42 -0.81 -6.48
C GLU A 49 -4.92 -0.59 -6.77
N LEU A 50 -4.23 0.13 -5.89
CA LEU A 50 -2.82 0.46 -6.05
C LEU A 50 -1.92 -0.79 -6.05
N LEU A 51 -2.25 -1.81 -5.25
CA LEU A 51 -1.55 -3.09 -5.25
C LEU A 51 -1.75 -3.87 -6.56
N LYS A 52 -2.99 -3.88 -7.10
CA LYS A 52 -3.31 -4.59 -8.36
C LYS A 52 -2.63 -4.00 -9.57
N GLU A 53 -2.42 -2.69 -9.58
CA GLU A 53 -1.72 -2.01 -10.67
C GLU A 53 -0.20 -2.23 -10.65
N ASN A 54 0.32 -3.00 -9.68
CA ASN A 54 1.74 -3.28 -9.49
C ASN A 54 2.61 -2.01 -9.36
N GLU A 55 2.03 -0.92 -8.88
CA GLU A 55 2.73 0.35 -8.71
C GLU A 55 3.38 0.51 -7.33
N ILE A 56 3.28 -0.51 -6.47
CA ILE A 56 3.83 -0.54 -5.12
C ILE A 56 5.10 -1.36 -5.11
N ARG A 57 6.19 -0.79 -4.58
CA ARG A 57 7.42 -1.53 -4.33
C ARG A 57 7.35 -2.24 -2.99
N PHE A 58 7.60 -3.54 -3.04
CA PHE A 58 7.59 -4.38 -1.85
C PHE A 58 9.01 -4.41 -1.27
N PRO A 59 9.18 -4.19 0.04
CA PRO A 59 10.47 -4.39 0.66
C PRO A 59 10.83 -5.89 0.69
N PRO A 60 12.12 -6.27 0.79
CA PRO A 60 12.57 -7.65 0.56
C PRO A 60 11.93 -8.69 1.49
N HIS A 61 11.53 -8.31 2.70
CA HIS A 61 10.88 -9.20 3.65
C HIS A 61 9.40 -9.40 3.36
N VAL A 62 8.77 -8.65 2.45
CA VAL A 62 7.37 -8.80 2.07
C VAL A 62 7.26 -9.42 0.69
N LYS A 63 6.64 -10.60 0.63
CA LYS A 63 6.38 -11.36 -0.60
C LYS A 63 5.01 -11.07 -1.19
N ARG A 64 4.01 -10.79 -0.35
CA ARG A 64 2.63 -10.49 -0.77
C ARG A 64 1.84 -9.78 0.32
N VAL A 65 0.75 -9.14 -0.08
CA VAL A 65 -0.30 -8.63 0.81
C VAL A 65 -1.50 -9.55 0.74
N GLU A 66 -1.94 -10.06 1.88
CA GLU A 66 -3.19 -10.81 2.02
C GLU A 66 -4.37 -9.84 2.12
N LEU A 67 -5.36 -10.01 1.25
CA LEU A 67 -6.53 -9.12 1.15
C LEU A 67 -7.73 -9.57 1.99
N ARG A 68 -7.65 -10.75 2.63
CA ARG A 68 -8.73 -11.37 3.39
C ARG A 68 -8.59 -11.10 4.88
#